data_AF-A0A3M2EX41-F1
#
_entry.id   AF-A0A3M2EX41-F1
#
_cell.length_a   1.000
_cell.length_b   1.000
_cell.length_c   1.000
_cell.angle_alpha   90.00
_cell.angle_beta   90.00
_cell.angle_gamma   90.00
#
_symmetry.space_group_name_H-M   'P 1'
#
loop_
_entity.id
_entity.type
_entity.pdbx_description
1 polymer ?
#
loop_
_entity_poly.entity_id
_entity_poly.type
_entity_poly.pdbx_seq_one_letter_code
_entity_poly.pdbx_strand_id
1 'polypeptide(L)'
;LLGWLIVAAVGSAYASSIRFQRMVPRYFLAHGFYQEAVQQAREIPPVAGGVVFGALCLSAGVVGTVWLDDLSREPALALVAGWLPAPTRGLLLTLLRQPVVLAALLGSLYALSLAVWMSTLTMLARVRQRRLSATQMLTLVTWPRWTLLLLLAVALGVREVDSAWVTWGVPIGYLLVAALAVRRTLADYAALVPASPGMLAAAVLVHPLLLLALFAAALVVRYGGHALFVWHLIRFG
;
A
#
# COMPACT_ATOMS: atom_id res chain seq x y z
N LEU A 1 -18.79 -0.76 -5.71
CA LEU A 1 -19.13 0.66 -5.92
C LEU A 1 -18.02 1.61 -5.47
N LEU A 2 -17.60 1.60 -4.20
CA LEU A 2 -16.57 2.51 -3.69
C LEU A 2 -15.28 2.54 -4.54
N GLY A 3 -14.74 1.39 -4.94
CA GLY A 3 -13.58 1.32 -5.81
C GLY A 3 -13.78 1.99 -7.18
N TRP A 4 -14.95 1.77 -7.80
CA TRP A 4 -15.31 2.42 -9.07
C TRP A 4 -15.46 3.93 -8.94
N LEU A 5 -15.96 4.43 -7.79
CA LEU A 5 -16.00 5.86 -7.51
C LEU A 5 -14.59 6.48 -7.45
N ILE A 6 -13.63 5.77 -6.84
CA ILE A 6 -12.22 6.22 -6.80
C ILE A 6 -11.65 6.28 -8.23
N VAL A 7 -11.85 5.22 -9.02
CA VAL A 7 -11.40 5.17 -10.43
C VAL A 7 -12.03 6.30 -11.24
N ALA A 8 -13.34 6.52 -11.10
CA ALA A 8 -14.05 7.60 -11.78
C ALA A 8 -13.56 8.99 -11.35
N ALA A 9 -13.30 9.20 -10.06
CA ALA A 9 -12.77 10.46 -9.54
C ALA A 9 -11.36 10.76 -10.07
N VAL A 10 -10.47 9.76 -10.06
CA VAL A 10 -9.10 9.89 -10.61
C VAL A 10 -9.15 10.12 -12.12
N GLY A 11 -9.98 9.36 -12.84
CA GLY A 11 -10.18 9.51 -14.29
C GLY A 11 -10.75 10.88 -14.65
N SER A 12 -11.72 11.38 -13.88
CA SER A 12 -12.30 12.72 -14.08
C SER A 12 -11.31 13.83 -13.77
N ALA A 13 -10.49 13.68 -12.72
CA ALA A 13 -9.42 14.62 -12.40
C ALA A 13 -8.35 14.65 -13.50
N TYR A 14 -8.05 13.50 -14.11
CA TYR A 14 -7.18 13.41 -15.27
C TYR A 14 -7.80 14.06 -16.52
N ALA A 15 -9.07 13.80 -16.82
CA ALA A 15 -9.75 14.37 -17.99
C ALA A 15 -9.93 15.89 -17.91
N SER A 16 -10.18 16.43 -16.70
CA SER A 16 -10.48 17.85 -16.47
C SER A 16 -9.25 18.76 -16.35
N SER A 17 -8.05 18.21 -16.13
CA SER A 17 -6.85 19.00 -15.84
C SER A 17 -5.73 18.75 -16.85
N ILE A 18 -5.53 19.71 -17.77
CA ILE A 18 -4.40 19.72 -18.73
C ILE A 18 -3.06 19.63 -18.00
N ARG A 19 -2.96 20.23 -16.79
CA ARG A 19 -1.76 20.14 -15.96
C ARG A 19 -1.49 18.69 -15.53
N PHE A 20 -2.53 17.97 -15.11
CA PHE A 20 -2.40 16.56 -14.70
C PHE A 20 -2.06 15.66 -15.89
N GLN A 21 -2.69 15.89 -17.05
CA GLN A 21 -2.39 15.16 -18.29
C GLN A 21 -0.95 15.33 -18.76
N ARG A 22 -0.37 16.54 -18.65
CA ARG A 22 1.02 16.80 -19.01
C ARG A 22 2.01 16.32 -17.97
N MET A 23 1.62 16.27 -16.71
CA MET A 23 2.46 15.82 -15.60
C MET A 23 2.71 14.32 -15.67
N VAL A 24 1.68 13.51 -15.95
CA VAL A 24 1.77 12.04 -16.07
C VAL A 24 2.90 11.55 -16.99
N PRO A 25 2.96 11.87 -18.31
CA PRO A 25 4.01 11.37 -19.19
C PRO A 25 5.39 11.92 -18.83
N ARG A 26 5.50 13.19 -18.38
CA ARG A 26 6.78 13.74 -17.92
C ARG A 26 7.30 13.05 -16.67
N TYR A 27 6.39 12.69 -15.78
CA TYR A 27 6.70 12.05 -14.52
C TYR A 27 7.07 10.57 -14.73
N PHE A 28 6.43 9.87 -15.68
CA PHE A 28 6.62 8.43 -15.89
C PHE A 28 7.60 8.06 -17.01
N LEU A 29 7.90 8.97 -17.95
CA LEU A 29 8.76 8.66 -19.12
C LEU A 29 10.07 9.46 -19.15
N ALA A 30 10.16 10.62 -18.48
CA ALA A 30 11.40 11.41 -18.50
C ALA A 30 12.33 11.00 -17.34
N HIS A 31 13.55 10.59 -17.67
CA HIS A 31 14.61 10.31 -16.69
C HIS A 31 15.03 11.62 -16.01
N GLY A 32 15.07 11.64 -14.67
CA GLY A 32 15.54 12.80 -13.88
C GLY A 32 14.51 13.90 -13.60
N PHE A 33 13.49 14.08 -14.46
CA PHE A 33 12.48 15.14 -14.31
C PHE A 33 11.76 15.09 -12.95
N TYR A 34 11.46 13.90 -12.44
CA TYR A 34 10.85 13.75 -11.13
C TYR A 34 11.75 14.30 -10.01
N GLN A 35 13.05 13.99 -10.06
CA GLN A 35 14.00 14.42 -9.05
C GLN A 35 14.13 15.95 -9.08
N GLU A 36 14.21 16.55 -10.27
CA GLU A 36 14.23 18.00 -10.44
C GLU A 36 12.94 18.67 -9.97
N ALA A 37 11.77 18.10 -10.29
CA ALA A 37 10.47 18.62 -9.85
C ALA A 37 10.34 18.58 -8.31
N VAL A 38 10.80 17.50 -7.67
CA VAL A 38 10.84 17.41 -6.21
C VAL A 38 11.87 18.37 -5.62
N GLN A 39 13.08 18.49 -6.19
CA GLN A 39 14.11 19.41 -5.70
C GLN A 39 13.65 20.87 -5.76
N GLN A 40 13.05 21.29 -6.86
CA GLN A 40 12.68 22.68 -7.09
C GLN A 40 11.34 23.05 -6.44
N ALA A 41 10.58 22.07 -5.94
CA ALA A 41 9.21 22.23 -5.46
C ALA A 41 8.28 22.97 -6.45
N ARG A 42 8.70 23.06 -7.73
CA ARG A 42 7.98 23.76 -8.78
C ARG A 42 6.86 22.86 -9.26
N GLU A 43 5.68 23.46 -9.42
CA GLU A 43 4.52 22.89 -10.11
C GLU A 43 3.71 21.78 -9.41
N ILE A 44 3.96 21.43 -8.14
CA ILE A 44 3.13 20.42 -7.44
C ILE A 44 2.12 21.11 -6.51
N PRO A 45 0.81 21.16 -6.85
CA PRO A 45 -0.20 21.72 -5.97
C PRO A 45 -0.33 20.83 -4.72
N PRO A 46 -0.19 21.37 -3.49
CA PRO A 46 -0.29 20.58 -2.26
C PRO A 46 -1.63 19.82 -2.16
N VAL A 47 -2.70 20.47 -2.62
CA VAL A 47 -4.05 19.88 -2.69
C VAL A 47 -4.08 18.65 -3.60
N ALA A 48 -3.42 18.69 -4.76
CA ALA A 48 -3.36 17.55 -5.67
C ALA A 48 -2.59 16.38 -5.05
N GLY A 49 -1.48 16.66 -4.35
CA GLY A 49 -0.73 15.65 -3.61
C GLY A 49 -1.56 14.97 -2.53
N GLY A 50 -2.33 15.74 -1.76
CA GLY A 50 -3.24 15.22 -0.74
C GLY A 50 -4.37 14.36 -1.32
N VAL A 51 -4.96 14.77 -2.44
CA VAL A 51 -6.02 14.01 -3.12
C VAL A 51 -5.49 12.67 -3.64
N VAL A 52 -4.32 12.67 -4.30
CA VAL A 52 -3.70 11.42 -4.80
C VAL A 52 -3.32 10.51 -3.63
N PHE A 53 -2.80 11.06 -2.54
CA PHE A 53 -2.51 10.30 -1.31
C PHE A 53 -3.78 9.66 -0.73
N GLY A 54 -4.85 10.43 -0.57
CA GLY A 54 -6.14 9.93 -0.09
C GLY A 54 -6.70 8.83 -1.00
N ALA A 55 -6.66 9.04 -2.31
CA ALA A 55 -7.09 8.04 -3.29
C ALA A 55 -6.27 6.74 -3.21
N LEU A 56 -4.95 6.85 -3.03
CA LEU A 56 -4.07 5.69 -2.84
C LEU A 56 -4.41 4.94 -1.55
N CYS A 57 -4.59 5.64 -0.44
CA CYS A 57 -4.95 5.02 0.83
C CYS A 57 -6.31 4.31 0.77
N LEU A 58 -7.32 4.96 0.18
CA LEU A 58 -8.62 4.33 -0.04
C LEU A 58 -8.52 3.14 -0.99
N SER A 59 -7.71 3.22 -2.04
CA SER A 59 -7.49 2.10 -2.96
C SER A 59 -6.89 0.89 -2.27
N ALA A 60 -5.90 1.09 -1.39
CA ALA A 60 -5.30 0.03 -0.59
C ALA A 60 -6.34 -0.62 0.32
N GLY A 61 -7.19 0.19 0.96
CA GLY A 61 -8.28 -0.29 1.80
C GLY A 61 -9.31 -1.11 1.04
N VAL A 62 -9.73 -0.66 -0.14
CA VAL A 62 -10.67 -1.38 -1.01
C VAL A 62 -10.06 -2.70 -1.50
N VAL A 63 -8.83 -2.69 -2.02
CA VAL A 63 -8.17 -3.92 -2.50
C VAL A 63 -8.01 -4.92 -1.37
N GLY A 64 -7.55 -4.48 -0.19
CA GLY A 64 -7.42 -5.36 0.98
C GLY A 64 -8.77 -5.93 1.43
N THR A 65 -9.84 -5.15 1.36
CA THR A 65 -11.19 -5.62 1.70
C THR A 65 -11.70 -6.65 0.69
N VAL A 66 -11.51 -6.41 -0.60
CA VAL A 66 -11.89 -7.36 -1.66
C VAL A 66 -11.13 -8.67 -1.46
N TRP A 67 -9.82 -8.60 -1.24
CA TRP A 67 -9.02 -9.80 -1.01
C TRP A 67 -9.45 -10.57 0.25
N LEU A 68 -9.79 -9.87 1.35
CA LEU A 68 -10.29 -10.52 2.57
C LEU A 68 -11.69 -11.13 2.38
N ASP A 69 -12.54 -10.50 1.57
CA ASP A 69 -13.84 -11.06 1.16
C ASP A 69 -13.64 -12.35 0.36
N ASP A 70 -12.74 -12.34 -0.63
CA ASP A 70 -12.42 -13.51 -1.45
C ASP A 70 -11.81 -14.64 -0.60
N LEU A 71 -10.87 -14.32 0.30
CA LEU A 71 -10.31 -15.27 1.25
C LEU A 71 -11.37 -15.86 2.18
N SER A 72 -12.44 -15.12 2.51
CA SER A 72 -13.50 -15.63 3.39
C SER A 72 -14.31 -16.78 2.79
N ARG A 73 -14.23 -16.95 1.48
CA ARG A 73 -14.84 -18.06 0.73
C ARG A 73 -13.91 -19.27 0.65
N GLU A 74 -12.63 -19.09 0.96
CA GLU A 74 -11.64 -20.15 0.97
C GLU A 74 -11.58 -20.85 2.34
N PRO A 75 -11.45 -22.19 2.38
CA PRO A 75 -11.23 -22.92 3.64
C PRO A 75 -9.95 -22.49 4.35
N ALA A 76 -9.00 -21.89 3.62
CA ALA A 76 -7.78 -21.31 4.17
C ALA A 76 -8.05 -20.21 5.21
N LEU A 77 -9.06 -19.35 5.03
CA LEU A 77 -9.36 -18.33 6.04
C LEU A 77 -9.94 -18.94 7.30
N ALA A 78 -10.72 -20.02 7.22
CA ALA A 78 -11.20 -20.72 8.42
C ALA A 78 -10.03 -21.28 9.26
N LEU A 79 -8.98 -21.79 8.60
CA LEU A 79 -7.75 -22.24 9.27
C LEU A 79 -7.00 -21.08 9.92
N VAL A 80 -6.80 -19.97 9.21
CA VAL A 80 -6.08 -18.79 9.72
C VAL A 80 -6.89 -18.06 10.79
N ALA A 81 -8.21 -17.95 10.64
CA ALA A 81 -9.09 -17.40 11.66
C ALA A 81 -9.12 -18.31 12.90
N GLY A 82 -8.98 -19.62 12.70
CA GLY A 82 -8.75 -20.63 13.74
C GLY A 82 -7.54 -20.35 14.63
N TRP A 83 -6.53 -19.64 14.12
CA TRP A 83 -5.33 -19.24 14.85
C TRP A 83 -5.54 -18.00 15.73
N LEU A 84 -6.55 -17.18 15.40
CA LEU A 84 -6.83 -15.96 16.13
C LEU A 84 -7.55 -16.28 17.45
N PRO A 85 -7.20 -15.60 18.56
CA PRO A 85 -7.99 -15.58 19.78
C PRO A 85 -9.48 -15.31 19.51
N ALA A 86 -10.37 -15.88 20.33
CA ALA A 86 -11.82 -15.67 20.19
C ALA A 86 -12.25 -14.20 20.00
N PRO A 87 -11.74 -13.20 20.77
CA PRO A 87 -12.15 -11.80 20.57
C PRO A 87 -11.68 -11.22 19.23
N THR A 88 -10.47 -11.55 18.77
CA THR A 88 -9.95 -11.05 17.49
C THR A 88 -10.61 -11.73 16.30
N ARG A 89 -10.95 -13.02 16.42
CA ARG A 89 -11.77 -13.73 15.44
C ARG A 89 -13.17 -13.12 15.32
N GLY A 90 -13.83 -12.84 16.44
CA GLY A 90 -15.14 -12.19 16.46
C GLY A 90 -15.11 -10.81 15.80
N LEU A 91 -14.07 -10.02 16.08
CA LEU A 91 -13.84 -8.73 15.44
C LEU A 91 -13.63 -8.87 13.92
N LEU A 92 -12.78 -9.80 13.49
CA LEU A 92 -12.51 -10.05 12.05
C LEU A 92 -13.79 -10.40 11.29
N LEU A 93 -14.59 -11.34 11.82
CA LEU A 93 -15.85 -11.74 11.20
C LEU A 93 -16.88 -10.61 11.17
N THR A 94 -16.89 -9.75 12.20
CA THR A 94 -17.77 -8.57 12.24
C THR A 94 -17.37 -7.55 11.18
N LEU A 95 -16.06 -7.27 11.04
CA LEU A 95 -15.54 -6.35 10.05
C LEU A 95 -15.76 -6.83 8.61
N LEU A 96 -15.64 -8.15 8.35
CA LEU A 96 -15.93 -8.73 7.04
C LEU A 96 -17.38 -8.49 6.60
N ARG A 97 -18.32 -8.44 7.55
CA ARG A 97 -19.74 -8.09 7.27
C ARG A 97 -19.95 -6.60 7.00
N GLN A 98 -18.95 -5.77 7.25
CA GLN A 98 -19.00 -4.31 7.08
C GLN A 98 -17.89 -3.84 6.14
N PRO A 99 -17.99 -4.14 4.82
CA PRO A 99 -16.88 -3.94 3.87
C PRO A 99 -16.45 -2.48 3.76
N VAL A 100 -17.36 -1.52 3.92
CA VAL A 100 -17.01 -0.09 3.91
C VAL A 100 -16.18 0.29 5.13
N VAL A 101 -16.52 -0.23 6.31
CA VAL A 101 -15.78 0.02 7.55
C VAL A 101 -14.41 -0.65 7.48
N LEU A 102 -14.35 -1.89 6.99
CA LEU A 102 -13.09 -2.61 6.77
C LEU A 102 -12.18 -1.86 5.77
N ALA A 103 -12.73 -1.37 4.66
CA ALA A 103 -11.97 -0.59 3.69
C ALA A 103 -11.44 0.72 4.28
N ALA A 104 -12.27 1.44 5.06
CA ALA A 104 -11.85 2.66 5.75
C ALA A 104 -10.75 2.38 6.78
N LEU A 105 -10.87 1.29 7.54
CA LEU A 105 -9.88 0.89 8.54
C LEU A 105 -8.54 0.50 7.92
N LEU A 106 -8.56 -0.36 6.89
CA LEU A 106 -7.36 -0.75 6.16
C LEU A 106 -6.71 0.43 5.45
N GLY A 107 -7.51 1.30 4.83
CA GLY A 107 -7.01 2.52 4.19
C GLY A 107 -6.39 3.50 5.19
N SER A 108 -7.00 3.66 6.37
CA SER A 108 -6.47 4.49 7.46
C SER A 108 -5.19 3.92 8.05
N LEU A 109 -5.12 2.60 8.24
CA LEU A 109 -3.91 1.91 8.69
C LEU A 109 -2.78 2.11 7.67
N TYR A 110 -3.07 1.97 6.38
CA TYR A 110 -2.11 2.24 5.32
C TYR A 110 -1.66 3.70 5.32
N ALA A 111 -2.58 4.65 5.46
CA ALA A 111 -2.28 6.08 5.54
C ALA A 111 -1.36 6.40 6.74
N LEU A 112 -1.70 5.90 7.93
CA LEU A 112 -0.91 6.07 9.14
C LEU A 112 0.50 5.48 8.96
N SER A 113 0.57 4.28 8.39
CA SER A 113 1.85 3.60 8.16
C SER A 113 2.76 4.38 7.21
N LEU A 114 2.20 4.97 6.14
CA LEU A 114 2.93 5.87 5.25
C LEU A 114 3.31 7.17 5.94
N ALA A 115 2.44 7.73 6.79
CA ALA A 115 2.74 8.95 7.54
C ALA A 115 3.90 8.75 8.53
N VAL A 116 3.95 7.60 9.22
CA VAL A 116 5.08 7.22 10.09
C VAL A 116 6.35 7.13 9.26
N TRP A 117 6.32 6.42 8.14
CA TRP A 117 7.50 6.27 7.27
C TRP A 117 7.98 7.60 6.68
N MET A 118 7.04 8.45 6.25
CA MET A 118 7.29 9.80 5.76
C MET A 118 7.95 10.67 6.85
N SER A 119 7.50 10.53 8.09
CA SER A 119 8.08 11.22 9.25
C SER A 119 9.51 10.74 9.53
N THR A 120 9.78 9.44 9.43
CA THR A 120 11.12 8.87 9.55
C THR A 120 12.06 9.44 8.48
N LEU A 121 11.65 9.45 7.21
CA LEU A 121 12.42 10.04 6.12
C LEU A 121 12.69 11.53 6.35
N THR A 122 11.69 12.27 6.84
CA THR A 122 11.83 13.69 7.17
C THR A 122 12.85 13.91 8.30
N MET A 123 12.81 13.07 9.34
CA MET A 123 13.75 13.14 10.46
C MET A 123 15.19 12.84 10.00
N LEU A 124 15.36 11.80 9.17
CA LEU A 124 16.66 11.44 8.59
C LEU A 124 17.23 12.55 7.69
N ALA A 125 16.38 13.25 6.93
CA ALA A 125 16.81 14.38 6.11
C ALA A 125 17.33 15.54 6.97
N ARG A 126 16.65 15.83 8.08
CA ARG A 126 17.04 16.88 9.04
C ARG A 126 18.40 16.60 9.69
N VAL A 127 18.71 15.34 10.01
CA VAL A 127 20.03 14.93 10.55
C VAL A 127 21.17 15.33 9.60
N ARG A 128 20.92 15.34 8.29
CA ARG A 128 21.88 15.75 7.25
C ARG A 128 21.74 17.22 6.84
N GLN A 129 21.12 18.05 7.66
CA GLN A 129 20.89 19.49 7.41
C GLN A 129 20.13 19.80 6.11
N ARG A 130 19.40 18.82 5.55
CA ARG A 130 18.50 19.03 4.40
C ARG A 130 17.07 19.15 4.89
N ARG A 131 16.42 20.27 4.58
CA ARG A 131 15.02 20.53 4.92
C ARG A 131 14.16 20.34 3.67
N LEU A 132 13.61 19.14 3.52
CA LEU A 132 12.53 18.89 2.58
C LEU A 132 11.21 19.38 3.19
N SER A 133 10.41 20.09 2.40
CA SER A 133 9.07 20.51 2.80
C SER A 133 8.12 19.31 2.90
N ALA A 134 7.03 19.47 3.66
CA ALA A 134 5.99 18.44 3.76
C ALA A 134 5.41 18.07 2.39
N THR A 135 5.23 19.05 1.49
CA THR A 135 4.74 18.81 0.12
C THR A 135 5.74 17.99 -0.71
N GLN A 136 7.04 18.29 -0.61
CA GLN A 136 8.07 17.52 -1.30
C GLN A 136 8.10 16.08 -0.79
N MET A 137 8.01 15.87 0.53
CA MET A 137 8.02 14.53 1.11
C MET A 137 6.75 13.74 0.78
N LEU A 138 5.58 14.39 0.84
CA LEU A 138 4.32 13.79 0.43
C LEU A 138 4.40 13.36 -1.03
N THR A 139 4.93 14.22 -1.90
CA THR A 139 5.12 13.88 -3.32
C THR A 139 6.07 12.69 -3.45
N LEU A 140 7.20 12.76 -2.75
CA LEU A 140 8.25 11.75 -2.75
C LEU A 140 7.71 10.34 -2.45
N VAL A 141 6.84 10.24 -1.45
CA VAL A 141 6.22 8.99 -0.99
C VAL A 141 5.02 8.60 -1.87
N THR A 142 4.19 9.55 -2.26
CA THR A 142 2.88 9.25 -2.85
C THR A 142 3.02 8.85 -4.32
N TRP A 143 3.77 9.61 -5.09
CA TRP A 143 3.71 9.49 -6.54
C TRP A 143 4.37 8.23 -7.11
N PRO A 144 5.46 7.66 -6.55
CA PRO A 144 5.96 6.36 -7.01
C PRO A 144 4.95 5.22 -6.88
N ARG A 145 3.88 5.40 -6.08
CA ARG A 145 2.85 4.40 -5.78
C ARG A 145 1.61 4.50 -6.68
N TRP A 146 1.58 5.42 -7.65
CA TRP A 146 0.43 5.64 -8.53
C TRP A 146 -0.08 4.36 -9.25
N THR A 147 0.83 3.43 -9.57
CA THR A 147 0.51 2.14 -10.19
C THR A 147 -0.41 1.27 -9.35
N LEU A 148 -0.48 1.50 -8.03
CA LEU A 148 -1.44 0.84 -7.15
C LEU A 148 -2.88 1.22 -7.49
N LEU A 149 -3.12 2.42 -8.03
CA LEU A 149 -4.44 2.83 -8.53
C LEU A 149 -4.84 2.06 -9.80
N LEU A 150 -3.87 1.71 -10.66
CA LEU A 150 -4.13 0.83 -11.80
C LEU A 150 -4.45 -0.58 -11.32
N LEU A 151 -3.73 -1.07 -10.32
CA LEU A 151 -4.03 -2.37 -9.70
C LEU A 151 -5.39 -2.40 -9.03
N LEU A 152 -5.89 -1.29 -8.47
CA LEU A 152 -7.29 -1.20 -8.03
C LEU A 152 -8.24 -1.47 -9.19
N ALA A 153 -8.05 -0.82 -10.35
CA ALA A 153 -8.91 -1.03 -11.51
C ALA A 153 -8.84 -2.49 -12.00
N VAL A 154 -7.65 -3.08 -12.03
CA VAL A 154 -7.47 -4.51 -12.34
C VAL A 154 -8.22 -5.37 -11.34
N ALA A 155 -8.01 -5.18 -10.04
CA ALA A 155 -8.65 -5.95 -8.97
C ALA A 155 -10.19 -5.89 -9.04
N LEU A 156 -10.75 -4.73 -9.38
CA LEU A 156 -12.20 -4.59 -9.57
C LEU A 156 -12.69 -5.29 -10.84
N GLY A 157 -11.91 -5.23 -11.93
CA GLY A 157 -12.28 -5.82 -13.22
C GLY A 157 -12.18 -7.35 -13.24
N VAL A 158 -11.26 -7.94 -12.48
CA VAL A 158 -11.12 -9.41 -12.38
C VAL A 158 -11.90 -10.02 -11.23
N ARG A 159 -12.64 -9.23 -10.44
CA ARG A 159 -13.33 -9.70 -9.23
C ARG A 159 -14.35 -10.82 -9.51
N GLU A 160 -15.00 -10.79 -10.65
CA GLU A 160 -16.01 -11.81 -11.02
C GLU A 160 -15.38 -13.09 -11.58
N VAL A 161 -14.04 -13.12 -11.72
CA VAL A 161 -13.30 -14.29 -12.21
C VAL A 161 -12.96 -15.20 -11.03
N ASP A 162 -13.73 -16.28 -10.86
CA ASP A 162 -13.44 -17.32 -9.89
C ASP A 162 -12.19 -18.12 -10.31
N SER A 163 -11.02 -17.67 -9.86
CA SER A 163 -9.74 -18.32 -10.12
C SER A 163 -8.76 -18.10 -8.99
N ALA A 164 -8.11 -19.17 -8.52
CA ALA A 164 -7.04 -19.08 -7.54
C ALA A 164 -5.89 -18.15 -7.99
N TRP A 165 -5.63 -18.09 -9.31
CA TRP A 165 -4.65 -17.16 -9.88
C TRP A 165 -5.04 -15.70 -9.66
N VAL A 166 -6.32 -15.38 -9.64
CA VAL A 166 -6.82 -14.03 -9.36
C VAL A 166 -6.77 -13.75 -7.86
N THR A 167 -7.29 -14.66 -7.04
CA THR A 167 -7.32 -14.55 -5.56
C THR A 167 -5.93 -14.30 -4.98
N TRP A 168 -4.91 -15.00 -5.49
CA TRP A 168 -3.53 -14.86 -5.03
C TRP A 168 -2.68 -13.92 -5.89
N GLY A 169 -2.97 -13.79 -7.18
CA GLY A 169 -2.21 -12.94 -8.10
C GLY A 169 -2.40 -11.45 -7.82
N VAL A 170 -3.62 -11.01 -7.48
CA VAL A 170 -3.90 -9.60 -7.15
C VAL A 170 -3.10 -9.10 -5.94
N PRO A 171 -3.13 -9.76 -4.75
CA PRO A 171 -2.35 -9.31 -3.60
C PRO A 171 -0.84 -9.44 -3.85
N ILE A 172 -0.37 -10.49 -4.54
CA ILE A 172 1.05 -10.63 -4.90
C ILE A 172 1.49 -9.48 -5.81
N GLY A 173 0.72 -9.18 -6.85
CA GLY A 173 0.96 -8.06 -7.75
C GLY A 173 0.98 -6.72 -7.00
N TYR A 174 0.05 -6.53 -6.07
CA TYR A 174 0.01 -5.35 -5.20
C TYR A 174 1.27 -5.21 -4.34
N LEU A 175 1.72 -6.28 -3.71
CA LEU A 175 2.94 -6.30 -2.90
C LEU A 175 4.19 -6.05 -3.75
N LEU A 176 4.29 -6.65 -4.94
CA LEU A 176 5.40 -6.44 -5.88
C LEU A 176 5.48 -4.99 -6.34
N VAL A 177 4.35 -4.42 -6.79
CA VAL A 177 4.29 -3.03 -7.22
C VAL A 177 4.58 -2.08 -6.05
N ALA A 178 4.07 -2.38 -4.86
CA ALA A 178 4.37 -1.60 -3.67
C ALA A 178 5.88 -1.66 -3.36
N ALA A 179 6.54 -2.82 -3.44
CA ALA A 179 7.98 -2.97 -3.23
C ALA A 179 8.80 -2.19 -4.26
N LEU A 180 8.41 -2.20 -5.53
CA LEU A 180 9.03 -1.38 -6.58
C LEU A 180 8.88 0.12 -6.29
N ALA A 181 7.72 0.55 -5.79
CA ALA A 181 7.48 1.92 -5.37
C ALA A 181 8.37 2.32 -4.17
N VAL A 182 8.61 1.42 -3.21
CA VAL A 182 9.57 1.65 -2.11
C VAL A 182 10.97 1.86 -2.65
N ARG A 183 11.45 0.93 -3.49
CA ARG A 183 12.78 1.01 -4.09
C ARG A 183 12.96 2.33 -4.83
N ARG A 184 11.95 2.74 -5.62
CA ARG A 184 11.95 4.00 -6.35
C ARG A 184 12.01 5.20 -5.39
N THR A 185 11.15 5.21 -4.36
CA THR A 185 11.15 6.28 -3.34
C THR A 185 12.51 6.43 -2.66
N LEU A 186 13.17 5.33 -2.30
CA LEU A 186 14.48 5.36 -1.65
C LEU A 186 15.60 5.82 -2.59
N ALA A 187 15.57 5.39 -3.85
CA ALA A 187 16.51 5.85 -4.87
C ALA A 187 16.37 7.37 -5.10
N ASP A 188 15.14 7.85 -5.23
CA ASP A 188 14.87 9.28 -5.40
C ASP A 188 15.23 10.06 -4.11
N TYR A 189 14.94 9.53 -2.94
CA TYR A 189 15.36 10.12 -1.66
C TYR A 189 16.89 10.24 -1.55
N ALA A 190 17.65 9.20 -1.93
CA ALA A 190 19.11 9.19 -1.90
C ALA A 190 19.75 10.17 -2.90
N ALA A 191 19.06 10.50 -3.99
CA ALA A 191 19.48 11.54 -4.93
C ALA A 191 19.24 12.97 -4.37
N LEU A 192 18.27 13.13 -3.47
CA LEU A 192 17.89 14.42 -2.88
C LEU A 192 18.65 14.74 -1.58
N VAL A 193 18.90 13.71 -0.78
CA VAL A 193 19.54 13.79 0.53
C VAL A 193 20.79 12.91 0.48
N PRO A 194 21.97 13.39 0.93
CA PRO A 194 23.19 12.57 1.00
C PRO A 194 23.04 11.49 2.09
N ALA A 195 22.22 10.48 1.81
CA ALA A 195 21.85 9.42 2.73
C ALA A 195 22.92 8.32 2.69
N SER A 196 23.41 7.92 3.85
CA SER A 196 24.27 6.73 3.93
C SER A 196 23.43 5.46 3.76
N PRO A 197 24.03 4.33 3.36
CA PRO A 197 23.34 3.03 3.28
C PRO A 197 22.63 2.66 4.59
N GLY A 198 23.24 2.97 5.75
CA GLY A 198 22.63 2.72 7.06
C GLY A 198 21.35 3.53 7.31
N MET A 199 21.27 4.77 6.81
CA MET A 199 20.04 5.57 6.91
C MET A 199 18.92 4.99 6.04
N LEU A 200 19.25 4.53 4.83
CA LEU A 200 18.28 3.87 3.95
C LEU A 200 17.81 2.55 4.56
N ALA A 201 18.71 1.76 5.16
CA ALA A 201 18.37 0.56 5.90
C ALA A 201 17.42 0.87 7.07
N ALA A 202 17.71 1.91 7.87
CA ALA A 202 16.82 2.35 8.94
C ALA A 202 15.43 2.76 8.42
N ALA A 203 15.37 3.45 7.27
CA ALA A 203 14.09 3.80 6.64
C ALA A 203 13.31 2.55 6.16
N VAL A 204 14.00 1.51 5.66
CA VAL A 204 13.38 0.25 5.28
C VAL A 204 12.84 -0.51 6.50
N LEU A 205 13.56 -0.49 7.63
CA LEU A 205 13.14 -1.15 8.86
C LEU A 205 11.78 -0.66 9.39
N VAL A 206 11.45 0.60 9.13
CA VAL A 206 10.19 1.23 9.54
C VAL A 206 9.14 1.17 8.42
N HIS A 207 9.46 0.62 7.24
CA HIS A 207 8.54 0.61 6.11
C HIS A 207 7.34 -0.32 6.36
N PRO A 208 6.10 0.11 6.04
CA PRO A 208 4.88 -0.67 6.29
C PRO A 208 4.88 -2.09 5.72
N LEU A 209 5.44 -2.29 4.53
CA LEU A 209 5.54 -3.62 3.92
C LEU A 209 6.44 -4.58 4.73
N LEU A 210 7.55 -4.08 5.28
CA LEU A 210 8.42 -4.92 6.08
C LEU A 210 7.74 -5.25 7.41
N LEU A 211 7.13 -4.26 8.05
CA LEU A 211 6.37 -4.48 9.29
C LEU A 211 5.22 -5.47 9.08
N LEU A 212 4.52 -5.39 7.95
CA LEU A 212 3.49 -6.35 7.58
C LEU A 212 4.07 -7.76 7.38
N ALA A 213 5.21 -7.88 6.70
CA ALA A 213 5.88 -9.16 6.49
C ALA A 213 6.36 -9.78 7.82
N LEU A 214 6.96 -8.98 8.71
CA LEU A 214 7.38 -9.41 10.04
C LEU A 214 6.20 -9.81 10.91
N PHE A 215 5.09 -9.06 10.85
CA PHE A 215 3.86 -9.39 11.56
C PHE A 215 3.26 -10.72 11.05
N ALA A 216 3.19 -10.92 9.73
CA ALA A 216 2.73 -12.17 9.14
C ALA A 216 3.64 -13.35 9.55
N ALA A 217 4.96 -13.17 9.52
CA ALA A 217 5.92 -14.18 9.97
C ALA A 217 5.73 -14.52 11.46
N ALA A 218 5.53 -13.50 12.31
CA ALA A 218 5.27 -13.71 13.74
C ALA A 218 3.96 -14.48 13.99
N LEU A 219 2.90 -14.23 13.21
CA LEU A 219 1.67 -15.01 13.27
C LEU A 219 1.90 -16.47 12.89
N VAL A 220 2.66 -16.72 11.82
CA VAL A 220 3.00 -18.09 11.38
C VAL A 220 3.83 -18.82 12.44
N VAL A 221 4.84 -18.17 13.02
CA VAL A 221 5.66 -18.78 14.08
C VAL A 221 4.83 -19.08 15.32
N ARG A 222 3.95 -18.15 15.72
CA ARG A 222 3.15 -18.29 16.94
C ARG A 222 2.02 -19.30 16.82
N TYR A 223 1.38 -19.39 15.66
CA TYR A 223 0.15 -20.16 15.49
C TYR A 223 0.19 -21.26 14.41
N GLY A 224 1.19 -21.26 13.53
CA GLY A 224 1.31 -22.23 12.43
C GLY A 224 1.60 -23.66 12.89
N GLY A 225 2.25 -23.84 14.05
CA GLY A 225 2.49 -25.16 14.64
C GLY A 225 1.19 -25.91 14.99
N HIS A 226 0.16 -25.19 15.46
CA HIS A 226 -1.15 -25.77 15.74
C HIS A 226 -1.88 -26.22 14.45
N ALA A 227 -1.61 -25.56 13.32
CA ALA A 227 -2.20 -25.91 12.03
C ALA A 227 -1.59 -27.18 11.42
N LEU A 228 -0.26 -27.34 11.51
CA LEU A 228 0.41 -28.58 11.08
C LEU A 228 -0.08 -29.78 11.88
N PHE A 229 -0.31 -29.60 13.19
CA PHE A 229 -0.84 -30.63 14.08
C PHE A 229 -2.29 -31.00 13.74
N VAL A 230 -3.18 -30.03 13.56
CA VAL A 230 -4.59 -30.27 13.17
C VAL A 230 -4.69 -30.85 11.76
N TRP A 231 -3.85 -30.39 10.82
CA TRP A 231 -3.76 -30.96 9.47
C TRP A 231 -3.27 -32.41 9.49
N HIS A 232 -2.29 -32.76 10.33
CA HIS A 232 -1.89 -34.15 10.55
C HIS A 232 -3.02 -34.97 11.17
N LEU A 233 -3.77 -34.42 12.13
CA LEU A 233 -4.87 -35.13 12.77
C LEU A 233 -6.01 -35.46 11.79
N ILE A 234 -6.31 -34.56 10.85
CA ILE A 234 -7.35 -34.74 9.81
C ILE A 234 -6.87 -35.67 8.69
N ARG A 235 -5.56 -35.69 8.40
CA ARG A 235 -5.00 -36.50 7.31
C ARG A 235 -4.70 -37.95 7.71
N PHE A 236 -4.55 -38.22 9.01
CA PHE A 236 -4.16 -39.53 9.56
C PHE A 236 -5.12 -40.11 10.60
N GLY A 237 -6.28 -39.48 10.83
CA GLY A 237 -7.39 -40.00 11.62
C GLY A 237 -8.60 -40.24 10.73
#